data_AF-A0A524H5T4-F1
#
_entry.id   AF-A0A524H5T4-F1
#
_cell.length_a   1.000
_cell.length_b   1.000
_cell.length_c   1.000
_cell.angle_alpha   90.00
_cell.angle_beta   90.00
_cell.angle_gamma   90.00
#
_symmetry.space_group_name_H-M   'P 1'
#
loop_
_entity.id
_entity.type
_entity.pdbx_description
1 polymer ?
#
loop_
_entity_poly.entity_id
_entity_poly.type
_entity_poly.pdbx_seq_one_letter_code
_entity_poly.pdbx_strand_id
1 'polypeptide(L)'
;MLAVKLSRQAKAPVRMMLSRKEDHLATGNRPDSIQTVSIGAKSDGKITAIKLISFGTPGVGGGAGTSGPAKNIYDVEKIYTEESDVYTNAGPAAPFRAPGHPQGAFALEQTIDEMAYRLGMDPLEFRRMNSISDKVRQEEYRIGADKFGWSQREPKAGAGKGVIKTGWGLANSVWYYIYNADSHVSLRVNDDGSVHLRSGVQDIGGGNGTPLA
;
A
#
# COMPACT_ATOMS: atom_id res chain seq x y z
N MET A 1 20.64 5.19 18.86
CA MET A 1 21.62 6.00 19.62
C MET A 1 22.11 5.34 20.94
N LEU A 2 21.40 4.36 21.52
CA LEU A 2 21.80 3.75 22.80
C LEU A 2 23.15 3.03 22.74
N ALA A 3 23.35 2.11 21.78
CA ALA A 3 24.62 1.40 21.61
C ALA A 3 25.82 2.34 21.40
N VAL A 4 25.64 3.43 20.65
CA VAL A 4 26.67 4.46 20.43
C VAL A 4 27.05 5.15 21.74
N LYS A 5 26.06 5.54 22.57
CA LYS A 5 26.33 6.18 23.87
C LYS A 5 27.09 5.25 24.81
N LEU A 6 26.65 3.99 24.90
CA LEU A 6 27.31 2.98 25.73
C LEU A 6 28.74 2.71 25.28
N SER A 7 28.98 2.59 23.97
CA SER A 7 30.32 2.38 23.42
C SER A 7 31.28 3.53 23.75
N ARG A 8 30.81 4.78 23.68
CA ARG A 8 31.63 5.95 24.05
C ARG A 8 32.00 5.97 25.53
N GLN A 9 31.05 5.64 26.41
CA GLN A 9 31.28 5.60 27.86
C GLN A 9 32.22 4.46 28.26
N ALA A 10 32.02 3.28 27.66
CA ALA A 10 32.84 2.11 27.94
C ALA A 10 34.22 2.15 27.25
N LYS A 11 34.42 3.04 26.27
CA LYS A 11 35.58 3.07 25.37
C LYS A 11 35.86 1.70 24.73
N ALA A 12 34.79 0.96 24.42
CA ALA A 12 34.84 -0.39 23.88
C ALA A 12 33.72 -0.62 22.86
N PRO A 13 33.86 -1.58 21.93
CA PRO A 13 32.78 -1.99 21.04
C PRO A 13 31.58 -2.52 21.81
N VAL A 14 30.37 -2.14 21.40
CA VAL A 14 29.11 -2.61 21.99
C VAL A 14 28.23 -3.19 20.90
N ARG A 15 27.81 -4.45 21.08
CA ARG A 15 26.79 -5.11 20.26
C ARG A 15 25.44 -5.07 20.97
N MET A 16 24.41 -4.70 20.23
CA MET A 16 23.02 -4.69 20.71
C MET A 16 22.15 -5.44 19.71
N MET A 17 21.37 -6.38 20.22
CA MET A 17 20.41 -7.15 19.45
C MET A 17 19.18 -7.32 20.31
N LEU A 18 18.02 -6.93 19.78
CA LEU A 18 16.75 -7.08 20.47
C LEU A 18 16.33 -8.54 20.42
N SER A 19 15.78 -9.05 21.51
CA SER A 19 14.95 -10.24 21.48
C SER A 19 13.69 -9.96 20.65
N ARG A 20 13.00 -11.01 20.18
CA ARG A 20 11.76 -10.85 19.42
C ARG A 20 10.68 -10.09 20.21
N LYS A 21 10.62 -10.26 21.52
CA LYS A 21 9.67 -9.54 22.39
C LYS A 21 10.00 -8.05 22.43
N GLU A 22 11.27 -7.69 22.61
CA GLU A 22 11.70 -6.29 22.67
C GLU A 22 11.51 -5.58 21.32
N ASP A 23 11.78 -6.27 20.22
CA ASP A 23 11.55 -5.77 18.85
C ASP A 23 10.09 -5.30 18.66
N HIS A 24 9.11 -6.17 18.91
CA HIS A 24 7.68 -5.83 18.80
C HIS A 24 7.24 -4.67 19.72
N LEU A 25 7.93 -4.47 20.85
CA LEU A 25 7.62 -3.40 21.80
C LEU A 25 8.30 -2.07 21.43
N ALA A 26 9.47 -2.11 20.78
CA ALA A 26 10.34 -0.95 20.64
C ALA A 26 10.47 -0.39 19.22
N THR A 27 10.13 -1.15 18.17
CA THR A 27 10.40 -0.74 16.77
C THR A 27 9.21 -0.14 16.03
N GLY A 28 8.05 -0.05 16.69
CA GLY A 28 6.83 0.48 16.08
C GLY A 28 6.15 -0.51 15.13
N ASN A 29 4.95 -0.15 14.68
CA ASN A 29 4.12 -0.97 13.79
C ASN A 29 3.41 -0.08 12.76
N ARG A 30 2.78 -0.71 11.77
CA ARG A 30 1.81 -0.03 10.90
C ARG A 30 0.69 0.57 11.78
N PRO A 31 0.35 1.87 11.64
CA PRO A 31 -0.78 2.43 12.37
C PRO A 31 -2.10 1.84 11.84
N ASP A 32 -3.04 1.61 12.76
CA ASP A 32 -4.42 1.29 12.40
C ASP A 32 -5.17 2.55 11.94
N SER A 33 -6.40 2.36 11.49
CA SER A 33 -7.25 3.47 11.05
C SER A 33 -8.73 3.11 11.14
N ILE A 34 -9.54 4.06 11.60
CA ILE A 34 -10.99 4.07 11.40
C ILE A 34 -11.28 5.03 10.25
N GLN A 35 -11.97 4.55 9.22
CA GLN A 35 -12.21 5.32 8.00
C GLN A 35 -13.71 5.33 7.68
N THR A 36 -14.22 6.52 7.35
CA THR A 36 -15.54 6.70 6.75
C THR A 36 -15.35 7.11 5.30
N VAL A 37 -15.75 6.24 4.39
CA VAL A 37 -15.68 6.47 2.94
C VAL A 37 -17.09 6.67 2.40
N SER A 38 -17.30 7.71 1.60
CA SER A 38 -18.54 7.95 0.88
C SER A 38 -18.25 8.18 -0.59
N ILE A 39 -18.97 7.47 -1.45
CA ILE A 39 -18.82 7.57 -2.91
C ILE A 39 -20.14 8.03 -3.50
N GLY A 40 -20.10 9.09 -4.30
CA GLY A 40 -21.21 9.50 -5.15
C GLY A 40 -21.00 8.91 -6.55
N ALA A 41 -22.04 8.27 -7.10
CA ALA A 41 -22.05 7.78 -8.47
C ALA A 41 -23.39 8.08 -9.14
N LYS A 42 -23.36 8.28 -10.46
CA LYS A 42 -24.58 8.35 -11.27
C LYS A 42 -25.18 6.96 -11.46
N SER A 43 -26.44 6.91 -11.89
CA SER A 43 -27.11 5.65 -12.24
C SER A 43 -26.45 4.90 -13.41
N ASP A 44 -25.65 5.59 -14.23
CA ASP A 44 -24.85 5.00 -15.30
C ASP A 44 -23.51 4.39 -14.82
N GLY A 45 -23.17 4.53 -13.54
CA GLY A 45 -21.95 3.98 -12.94
C GLY A 45 -20.78 4.97 -12.84
N LYS A 46 -20.87 6.18 -13.42
CA LYS A 46 -19.77 7.15 -13.32
C LYS A 46 -19.67 7.71 -11.90
N ILE A 47 -18.52 7.53 -11.25
CA ILE A 47 -18.20 8.15 -9.96
C ILE A 47 -18.06 9.66 -10.15
N THR A 48 -18.75 10.42 -9.29
CA THR A 48 -18.79 11.89 -9.33
C THR A 48 -18.05 12.53 -8.16
N ALA A 49 -17.95 11.85 -7.01
CA ALA A 49 -17.22 12.35 -5.86
C ALA A 49 -16.77 11.22 -4.93
N ILE A 50 -15.64 11.43 -4.26
CA ILE A 50 -15.17 10.59 -3.14
C ILE A 50 -14.93 11.49 -1.93
N LYS A 51 -15.47 11.07 -0.79
CA LYS A 51 -15.16 11.66 0.53
C LYS A 51 -14.53 10.58 1.40
N LEU A 52 -13.37 10.86 1.98
CA LEU A 52 -12.70 9.98 2.94
C LEU A 52 -12.34 10.77 4.20
N ILE A 53 -12.89 10.40 5.35
CA ILE A 53 -12.46 10.91 6.66
C ILE A 53 -11.80 9.76 7.39
N SER A 54 -10.58 9.97 7.90
CA SER A 54 -9.82 8.95 8.60
C SER A 54 -9.25 9.44 9.93
N PHE A 55 -9.29 8.55 10.92
CA PHE A 55 -8.64 8.68 12.22
C PHE A 55 -7.69 7.50 12.38
N GLY A 56 -6.39 7.76 12.44
CA GLY A 56 -5.38 6.71 12.63
C GLY A 56 -4.63 6.87 13.94
N THR A 57 -4.13 5.77 14.53
CA THR A 57 -3.39 5.83 15.80
C THR A 57 -1.89 5.62 15.60
N PRO A 58 -1.08 6.70 15.47
CA PRO A 58 0.37 6.58 15.29
C PRO A 58 1.14 6.38 16.62
N GLY A 59 0.45 6.10 17.72
CA GLY A 59 1.03 6.09 19.06
C GLY A 59 1.50 7.49 19.45
N VAL A 60 2.74 7.59 19.94
CA VAL A 60 3.43 8.86 20.23
C VAL A 60 4.12 9.48 19.01
N GLY A 61 4.06 8.81 17.85
CA GLY A 61 4.59 9.30 16.58
C GLY A 61 3.54 10.04 15.75
N GLY A 62 3.81 10.22 14.46
CA GLY A 62 2.82 10.74 13.50
C GLY A 62 2.78 9.88 12.23
N GLY A 63 1.90 10.25 11.30
CA GLY A 63 1.87 9.65 9.96
C GLY A 63 0.94 8.44 9.85
N ALA A 64 -0.28 8.53 10.37
CA ALA A 64 -1.32 7.51 10.20
C ALA A 64 -2.29 7.79 9.03
N GLY A 65 -1.89 8.63 8.07
CA GLY A 65 -2.68 8.94 6.88
C GLY A 65 -2.98 7.72 5.99
N THR A 66 -4.15 7.73 5.36
CA THR A 66 -4.72 6.67 4.52
C THR A 66 -5.35 7.18 3.22
N SER A 67 -5.33 8.49 2.95
CA SER A 67 -6.12 9.11 1.88
C SER A 67 -5.57 8.92 0.46
N GLY A 68 -4.30 8.51 0.32
CA GLY A 68 -3.63 8.31 -0.98
C GLY A 68 -4.48 7.58 -2.02
N PRO A 69 -4.97 6.35 -1.74
CA PRO A 69 -5.80 5.57 -2.67
C PRO A 69 -7.06 6.30 -3.17
N ALA A 70 -7.73 7.08 -2.33
CA ALA A 70 -8.90 7.86 -2.75
C ALA A 70 -8.56 8.96 -3.77
N LYS A 71 -7.28 9.36 -3.85
CA LYS A 71 -6.79 10.42 -4.73
C LYS A 71 -6.21 9.92 -6.04
N ASN A 72 -5.86 8.63 -6.15
CA ASN A 72 -5.01 8.15 -7.25
C ASN A 72 -5.42 6.83 -7.90
N ILE A 73 -6.47 6.15 -7.44
CA ILE A 73 -6.92 4.88 -8.05
C ILE A 73 -7.94 5.10 -9.19
N TYR A 74 -8.85 6.08 -9.05
CA TYR A 74 -9.96 6.31 -9.98
C TYR A 74 -9.97 7.73 -10.54
N ASP A 75 -10.52 7.87 -11.75
CA ASP A 75 -10.71 9.14 -12.46
C ASP A 75 -11.90 9.92 -11.86
N VAL A 76 -11.65 10.63 -10.76
CA VAL A 76 -12.65 11.41 -10.03
C VAL A 76 -12.18 12.85 -9.83
N GLU A 77 -12.99 13.80 -10.27
CA GLU A 77 -12.64 15.23 -10.19
C GLU A 77 -12.83 15.82 -8.78
N LYS A 78 -13.83 15.33 -8.03
CA LYS A 78 -14.22 15.90 -6.74
C LYS A 78 -13.85 14.96 -5.61
N ILE A 79 -12.73 15.25 -4.96
CA ILE A 79 -12.23 14.44 -3.85
C ILE A 79 -12.08 15.32 -2.61
N TYR A 80 -12.65 14.88 -1.51
CA TYR A 80 -12.43 15.47 -0.18
C TYR A 80 -11.80 14.43 0.74
N THR A 81 -10.69 14.79 1.37
CA THR A 81 -10.02 13.92 2.33
C THR A 81 -9.66 14.67 3.59
N GLU A 82 -9.97 14.09 4.74
CA GLU A 82 -9.59 14.58 6.06
C GLU A 82 -8.89 13.44 6.82
N GLU A 83 -7.73 13.74 7.40
CA GLU A 83 -6.88 12.74 8.06
C GLU A 83 -6.43 13.30 9.40
N SER A 84 -6.71 12.56 10.47
CA SER A 84 -6.37 12.93 11.83
C SER A 84 -5.49 11.86 12.48
N ASP A 85 -4.36 12.29 13.02
CA ASP A 85 -3.54 11.48 13.91
C ASP A 85 -4.13 11.55 15.33
N VAL A 86 -4.60 10.40 15.84
CA VAL A 86 -5.10 10.25 17.21
C VAL A 86 -3.97 9.68 18.06
N TYR A 87 -3.31 10.55 18.80
CA TYR A 87 -2.18 10.16 19.67
C TYR A 87 -2.65 9.25 20.80
N THR A 88 -1.90 8.17 21.02
CA THR A 88 -2.14 7.19 22.09
C THR A 88 -0.85 6.89 22.84
N ASN A 89 -0.93 6.26 24.02
CA ASN A 89 0.25 5.87 24.80
C ASN A 89 0.96 4.61 24.26
N ALA A 90 0.82 4.32 22.96
CA ALA A 90 1.52 3.24 22.27
C ALA A 90 2.86 3.71 21.69
N GLY A 91 3.71 2.75 21.28
CA GLY A 91 4.95 3.04 20.56
C GLY A 91 4.70 3.79 19.25
N PRO A 92 5.69 4.54 18.74
CA PRO A 92 5.52 5.33 17.53
C PRO A 92 5.22 4.43 16.32
N ALA A 93 4.36 4.87 15.42
CA ALA A 93 4.16 4.23 14.13
C ALA A 93 5.48 4.14 13.34
N ALA A 94 5.60 3.09 12.54
CA ALA A 94 6.75 2.84 11.68
C ALA A 94 6.29 2.57 10.25
N PRO A 95 7.12 2.93 9.24
CA PRO A 95 6.85 2.55 7.86
C PRO A 95 6.72 1.03 7.72
N PHE A 96 5.59 0.60 7.16
CA PHE A 96 5.36 -0.78 6.72
C PHE A 96 5.01 -0.70 5.23
N ARG A 97 5.57 -1.62 4.42
CA ARG A 97 5.43 -1.68 2.94
C ARG A 97 4.13 -1.05 2.43
N ALA A 98 4.29 -0.02 1.61
CA ALA A 98 3.24 0.94 1.25
C ALA A 98 2.59 1.58 2.50
N PRO A 99 3.22 2.58 3.13
CA PRO A 99 2.61 3.29 4.26
C PRO A 99 1.26 3.93 3.87
N GLY A 100 0.21 3.68 4.65
CA GLY A 100 -1.14 4.24 4.44
C GLY A 100 -1.96 3.63 3.31
N HIS A 101 -1.33 3.21 2.21
CA HIS A 101 -2.06 2.72 1.02
C HIS A 101 -2.90 1.46 1.27
N PRO A 102 -2.38 0.39 1.91
CA PRO A 102 -3.16 -0.81 2.16
C PRO A 102 -4.40 -0.52 3.01
N GLN A 103 -4.26 0.32 4.05
CA GLN A 103 -5.39 0.71 4.89
C GLN A 103 -6.45 1.47 4.10
N GLY A 104 -6.04 2.48 3.33
CA GLY A 104 -6.97 3.29 2.54
C GLY A 104 -7.58 2.53 1.36
N ALA A 105 -6.79 1.70 0.69
CA ALA A 105 -7.25 0.91 -0.46
C ALA A 105 -8.24 -0.15 -0.01
N PHE A 106 -8.03 -0.77 1.17
CA PHE A 106 -9.01 -1.67 1.76
C PHE A 106 -10.36 -0.98 1.93
N ALA A 107 -10.41 0.18 2.61
CA ALA A 107 -11.68 0.89 2.83
C ALA A 107 -12.31 1.36 1.50
N LEU A 108 -11.52 1.90 0.59
CA LEU A 108 -12.00 2.38 -0.71
C LEU A 108 -12.55 1.25 -1.57
N GLU A 109 -11.80 0.16 -1.76
CA GLU A 109 -12.16 -0.92 -2.67
C GLU A 109 -13.37 -1.72 -2.19
N GLN A 110 -13.57 -1.85 -0.86
CA GLN A 110 -14.82 -2.37 -0.31
C GLN A 110 -16.01 -1.47 -0.70
N THR A 111 -15.86 -0.15 -0.55
CA THR A 111 -16.92 0.82 -0.87
C THR A 111 -17.24 0.84 -2.38
N ILE A 112 -16.22 0.67 -3.23
CA ILE A 112 -16.37 0.55 -4.68
C ILE A 112 -17.17 -0.70 -5.03
N ASP A 113 -16.85 -1.83 -4.39
CA ASP A 113 -17.56 -3.08 -4.61
C ASP A 113 -19.04 -2.95 -4.22
N GLU A 114 -19.32 -2.41 -3.02
CA GLU A 114 -20.69 -2.13 -2.58
C GLU A 114 -21.45 -1.22 -3.56
N MET A 115 -20.81 -0.17 -4.09
CA MET A 115 -21.44 0.72 -5.06
C MET A 115 -21.78 -0.03 -6.36
N ALA A 116 -20.88 -0.86 -6.88
CA ALA A 116 -21.14 -1.67 -8.06
C ALA A 116 -22.36 -2.58 -7.86
N TYR A 117 -22.44 -3.29 -6.73
CA TYR A 117 -23.61 -4.12 -6.42
C TYR A 117 -24.91 -3.31 -6.25
N ARG A 118 -24.86 -2.14 -5.61
CA ARG A 118 -26.04 -1.26 -5.45
C ARG A 118 -26.58 -0.77 -6.80
N LEU A 119 -25.71 -0.58 -7.78
CA LEU A 119 -26.08 -0.19 -9.14
C LEU A 119 -26.38 -1.39 -10.06
N GLY A 120 -26.24 -2.63 -9.57
CA GLY A 120 -26.44 -3.83 -10.37
C GLY A 120 -25.38 -4.02 -11.47
N MET A 121 -24.19 -3.45 -11.28
CA MET A 121 -23.09 -3.51 -12.24
C MET A 121 -22.08 -4.60 -11.85
N ASP A 122 -21.45 -5.21 -12.85
CA ASP A 122 -20.31 -6.08 -12.57
C ASP A 122 -19.15 -5.27 -11.94
N PRO A 123 -18.54 -5.73 -10.84
CA PRO A 123 -17.51 -4.96 -10.15
C PRO A 123 -16.23 -4.72 -10.96
N LEU A 124 -15.92 -5.55 -11.97
CA LEU A 124 -14.80 -5.29 -12.88
C LEU A 124 -15.17 -4.19 -13.87
N GLU A 125 -16.35 -4.25 -14.49
CA GLU A 125 -16.79 -3.23 -15.44
C GLU A 125 -16.97 -1.86 -14.77
N PHE A 126 -17.48 -1.82 -13.53
CA PHE A 126 -17.58 -0.59 -12.74
C PHE A 126 -16.20 0.05 -12.51
N ARG A 127 -15.18 -0.75 -12.21
CA ARG A 127 -13.80 -0.25 -12.06
C ARG A 127 -13.22 0.19 -13.39
N ARG A 128 -13.47 -0.57 -14.45
CA ARG A 128 -12.96 -0.31 -15.81
C ARG A 128 -13.44 1.03 -16.34
N MET A 129 -14.72 1.36 -16.18
CA MET A 129 -15.27 2.65 -16.64
C MET A 129 -14.82 3.86 -15.81
N ASN A 130 -14.37 3.64 -14.57
CA ASN A 130 -13.93 4.69 -13.66
C ASN A 130 -12.40 4.85 -13.60
N SER A 131 -11.65 4.10 -14.40
CA SER A 131 -10.18 4.20 -14.57
C SER A 131 -9.80 4.25 -16.06
N ILE A 132 -10.54 5.02 -16.86
CA ILE A 132 -10.41 5.05 -18.33
C ILE A 132 -9.13 5.76 -18.79
N SER A 133 -8.60 6.69 -18.00
CA SER A 133 -7.39 7.44 -18.34
C SER A 133 -6.13 6.57 -18.30
N ASP A 134 -6.12 5.52 -17.47
CA ASP A 134 -5.00 4.60 -17.29
C ASP A 134 -5.07 3.44 -18.28
N LYS A 135 -4.43 3.62 -19.44
CA LYS A 135 -4.37 2.60 -20.49
C LYS A 135 -3.67 1.31 -20.05
N VAL A 136 -2.70 1.39 -19.13
CA VAL A 136 -2.01 0.20 -18.63
C VAL A 136 -2.97 -0.60 -17.76
N ARG A 137 -3.70 0.07 -16.86
CA ARG A 137 -4.74 -0.56 -16.04
C ARG A 137 -5.83 -1.23 -16.86
N GLN A 138 -6.21 -0.66 -18.01
CA GLN A 138 -7.17 -1.32 -18.92
C GLN A 138 -6.67 -2.68 -19.44
N GLU A 139 -5.38 -2.77 -19.79
CA GLU A 139 -4.77 -4.05 -20.18
C GLU A 139 -4.61 -5.00 -18.99
N GLU A 140 -4.28 -4.50 -17.81
CA GLU A 140 -4.22 -5.30 -16.57
C GLU A 140 -5.58 -5.94 -16.26
N TYR A 141 -6.68 -5.20 -16.40
CA TYR A 141 -8.04 -5.75 -16.27
C TYR A 141 -8.29 -6.85 -17.28
N ARG A 142 -8.00 -6.61 -18.56
CA ARG A 142 -8.24 -7.58 -19.63
C ARG A 142 -7.47 -8.88 -19.38
N ILE A 143 -6.17 -8.77 -19.11
CA ILE A 143 -5.29 -9.92 -18.89
C ILE A 143 -5.65 -10.64 -17.58
N GLY A 144 -5.90 -9.89 -16.51
CA GLY A 144 -6.27 -10.45 -15.21
C GLY A 144 -7.60 -11.20 -15.27
N ALA A 145 -8.61 -10.60 -15.90
CA ALA A 145 -9.94 -11.20 -16.07
C ALA A 145 -9.89 -12.47 -16.93
N ASP A 146 -9.15 -12.44 -18.04
CA ASP A 146 -8.97 -13.61 -18.92
C ASP A 146 -8.28 -14.76 -18.19
N LYS A 147 -7.13 -14.49 -17.55
CA LYS A 147 -6.37 -15.52 -16.82
C LYS A 147 -7.08 -16.07 -15.60
N PHE A 148 -7.85 -15.24 -14.90
CA PHE A 148 -8.65 -15.66 -13.75
C PHE A 148 -9.93 -16.39 -14.16
N GLY A 149 -10.40 -16.19 -15.39
CA GLY A 149 -11.67 -16.70 -15.89
C GLY A 149 -12.88 -15.91 -15.40
N TRP A 150 -12.74 -14.58 -15.20
CA TRP A 150 -13.78 -13.70 -14.63
C TRP A 150 -15.14 -13.83 -15.33
N SER A 151 -15.16 -14.14 -16.63
CA SER A 151 -16.38 -14.40 -17.41
C SER A 151 -17.23 -15.56 -16.88
N GLN A 152 -16.66 -16.46 -16.07
CA GLN A 152 -17.35 -17.59 -15.43
C GLN A 152 -17.94 -17.23 -14.06
N ARG A 153 -17.73 -16.00 -13.58
CA ARG A 153 -18.21 -15.55 -12.27
C ARG A 153 -19.73 -15.51 -12.24
N GLU A 154 -20.31 -16.14 -11.21
CA GLU A 154 -21.72 -15.98 -10.89
C GLU A 154 -21.96 -14.64 -10.17
N PRO A 155 -22.76 -13.71 -10.73
CA PRO A 155 -22.94 -12.37 -10.16
C PRO A 155 -23.75 -12.38 -8.86
N LYS A 156 -24.55 -13.43 -8.62
CA LYS A 156 -25.38 -13.55 -7.42
C LYS A 156 -24.54 -14.01 -6.22
N ALA A 157 -24.47 -13.17 -5.19
CA ALA A 157 -23.82 -13.52 -3.93
C ALA A 157 -24.42 -14.82 -3.33
N GLY A 158 -23.55 -15.70 -2.84
CA GLY A 158 -23.95 -16.99 -2.26
C GLY A 158 -24.49 -18.00 -3.28
N ALA A 159 -24.28 -17.76 -4.59
CA ALA A 159 -24.50 -18.77 -5.63
C ALA A 159 -23.71 -20.06 -5.31
N GLY A 160 -24.26 -21.20 -5.73
CA GLY A 160 -23.74 -22.52 -5.40
C GLY A 160 -24.57 -23.27 -4.35
N LYS A 161 -24.53 -24.60 -4.40
CA LYS A 161 -25.25 -25.49 -3.48
C LYS A 161 -24.37 -25.87 -2.28
N GLY A 162 -24.99 -26.11 -1.13
CA GLY A 162 -24.29 -26.58 0.08
C GLY A 162 -23.82 -25.45 1.02
N VAL A 163 -23.12 -25.88 2.07
CA VAL A 163 -22.66 -25.00 3.17
C VAL A 163 -21.35 -24.28 2.89
N ILE A 164 -20.56 -24.79 1.94
CA ILE A 164 -19.34 -24.15 1.45
C ILE A 164 -19.70 -23.29 0.25
N LYS A 165 -19.31 -22.02 0.28
CA LYS A 165 -19.57 -21.04 -0.78
C LYS A 165 -18.25 -20.56 -1.37
N THR A 166 -18.25 -20.31 -2.67
CA THR A 166 -17.09 -19.75 -3.38
C THR A 166 -17.35 -18.28 -3.67
N GLY A 167 -16.40 -17.42 -3.34
CA GLY A 167 -16.44 -15.98 -3.59
C GLY A 167 -15.35 -15.57 -4.57
N TRP A 168 -15.68 -14.65 -5.47
CA TRP A 168 -14.76 -14.08 -6.45
C TRP A 168 -14.70 -12.58 -6.20
N GLY A 169 -13.49 -12.04 -6.08
CA GLY A 169 -13.28 -10.63 -5.79
C GLY A 169 -12.11 -10.08 -6.58
N LEU A 170 -12.12 -8.78 -6.80
CA LEU A 170 -11.01 -8.02 -7.33
C LEU A 170 -10.85 -6.74 -6.55
N ALA A 171 -9.66 -6.16 -6.60
CA ALA A 171 -9.37 -4.86 -6.04
C ALA A 171 -8.29 -4.18 -6.87
N ASN A 172 -8.36 -2.86 -6.93
CA ASN A 172 -7.31 -2.04 -7.50
C ASN A 172 -6.26 -1.66 -6.46
N SER A 173 -5.02 -1.51 -6.93
CA SER A 173 -3.95 -0.89 -6.15
C SER A 173 -3.07 -0.04 -7.04
N VAL A 174 -2.40 0.94 -6.46
CA VAL A 174 -1.37 1.74 -7.12
C VAL A 174 -0.33 2.10 -6.07
N TRP A 175 0.91 2.33 -6.49
CA TRP A 175 1.93 2.92 -5.64
C TRP A 175 2.73 3.91 -6.49
N TYR A 176 2.87 5.13 -5.97
CA TYR A 176 3.58 6.19 -6.67
C TYR A 176 5.09 5.97 -6.61
N TYR A 177 5.79 6.43 -7.65
CA TYR A 177 7.23 6.36 -7.71
C TYR A 177 7.84 7.55 -6.96
N ILE A 178 8.58 7.28 -5.89
CA ILE A 178 9.38 8.29 -5.19
C ILE A 178 10.77 8.25 -5.82
N TYR A 179 11.12 9.30 -6.54
CA TYR A 179 12.40 9.41 -7.24
C TYR A 179 13.29 10.46 -6.61
N ASN A 180 14.55 10.10 -6.40
CA ASN A 180 15.62 11.06 -6.14
C ASN A 180 16.77 10.75 -7.10
N ALA A 181 17.15 11.73 -7.92
CA ALA A 181 18.22 11.61 -8.89
C ALA A 181 19.63 11.65 -8.26
N ASP A 182 19.74 12.11 -7.01
CA ASP A 182 21.02 12.25 -6.31
C ASP A 182 21.47 10.90 -5.72
N SER A 183 21.95 10.01 -6.59
CA SER A 183 22.46 8.68 -6.24
C SER A 183 23.84 8.47 -6.85
N HIS A 184 24.78 7.98 -6.04
CA HIS A 184 26.18 7.80 -6.43
C HIS A 184 26.65 6.37 -6.18
N VAL A 185 27.54 5.88 -7.05
CA VAL A 185 28.26 4.61 -6.87
C VAL A 185 29.76 4.85 -7.00
N SER A 186 30.57 4.03 -6.35
CA SER A 186 32.02 4.03 -6.56
C SER A 186 32.45 2.69 -7.17
N LEU A 187 33.27 2.78 -8.21
CA LEU A 187 33.83 1.63 -8.93
C LEU A 187 35.34 1.61 -8.74
N ARG A 188 35.89 0.41 -8.53
CA ARG A 188 37.33 0.16 -8.56
C ARG A 188 37.63 -1.03 -9.45
N VAL A 189 38.50 -0.84 -10.43
CA VAL A 189 39.09 -1.94 -11.20
C VAL A 189 40.40 -2.31 -10.51
N ASN A 190 40.57 -3.59 -10.19
CA ASN A 190 41.78 -4.12 -9.56
C ASN A 190 42.78 -4.59 -10.63
N ASP A 191 44.03 -4.83 -10.22
CA ASP A 191 45.12 -5.20 -11.14
C ASP A 191 44.90 -6.58 -11.82
N ASP A 192 44.05 -7.43 -11.24
CA ASP A 192 43.63 -8.72 -11.82
C ASP A 192 42.45 -8.60 -12.80
N GLY A 193 41.97 -7.37 -13.06
CA GLY A 193 40.83 -7.09 -13.92
C GLY A 193 39.46 -7.23 -13.24
N SER A 194 39.39 -7.62 -11.96
CA SER A 194 38.14 -7.67 -11.22
C SER A 194 37.60 -6.26 -10.92
N VAL A 195 36.28 -6.13 -10.82
CA VAL A 195 35.59 -4.85 -10.56
C VAL A 195 34.88 -4.91 -9.21
N HIS A 196 35.13 -3.93 -8.36
CA HIS A 196 34.42 -3.71 -7.11
C HIS A 196 33.48 -2.52 -7.22
N LEU A 197 32.18 -2.77 -7.09
CA LEU A 197 31.14 -1.74 -6.99
C LEU A 197 30.74 -1.53 -5.54
N ARG A 198 30.59 -0.26 -5.14
CA ARG A 198 30.00 0.12 -3.85
C ARG A 198 28.88 1.12 -4.07
N SER A 199 27.75 0.86 -3.44
CA SER A 199 26.56 1.72 -3.46
C SER A 199 26.07 1.94 -2.03
N GLY A 200 25.46 3.10 -1.78
CA GLY A 200 24.74 3.38 -0.53
C GLY A 200 23.34 2.74 -0.49
N VAL A 201 22.88 2.15 -1.60
CA VAL A 201 21.59 1.45 -1.67
C VAL A 201 21.65 0.19 -0.82
N GLN A 202 20.67 0.04 0.08
CA GLN A 202 20.52 -1.14 0.92
C GLN A 202 19.84 -2.26 0.13
N ASP A 203 20.33 -3.49 0.28
CA ASP A 203 19.59 -4.68 -0.15
C ASP A 203 19.00 -5.38 1.08
N ILE A 204 17.69 -5.30 1.20
CA ILE A 204 16.91 -5.91 2.29
C ILE A 204 16.15 -7.15 1.82
N GLY A 205 16.65 -7.80 0.76
CA GLY A 205 15.98 -8.91 0.06
C GLY A 205 15.18 -8.47 -1.16
N GLY A 206 15.37 -7.23 -1.61
CA GLY A 206 14.77 -6.70 -2.85
C GLY A 206 15.57 -7.07 -4.10
N GLY A 207 16.81 -7.57 -3.91
CA GLY A 207 17.69 -7.95 -5.00
C GLY A 207 18.36 -6.77 -5.66
N ASN A 208 18.44 -5.60 -4.99
CA ASN A 208 19.04 -4.37 -5.49
C ASN A 208 20.49 -4.55 -5.93
N GLY A 209 21.22 -5.50 -5.34
CA GLY A 209 22.59 -5.81 -5.77
C GLY A 209 22.68 -6.42 -7.17
N THR A 210 21.64 -7.14 -7.62
CA THR A 210 21.64 -7.88 -8.90
C THR A 210 21.61 -6.96 -10.12
N PRO A 211 20.70 -5.97 -10.24
CA PRO A 211 20.70 -5.06 -11.39
C PRO A 211 21.85 -4.04 -11.37
N LEU A 212 22.58 -3.92 -10.24
CA LEU A 212 23.76 -3.07 -10.13
C LEU A 212 25.04 -3.78 -10.57
N ALA A 213 25.09 -5.11 -10.49
CA ALA A 213 26.22 -5.94 -10.88
C ALA A 213 26.25 -6.18 -12.40
#